data_AF-A0A450WZ15-F1
#
_entry.id   AF-A0A450WZ15-F1
#
_cell.length_a   1.000
_cell.length_b   1.000
_cell.length_c   1.000
_cell.angle_alpha   90.00
_cell.angle_beta   90.00
_cell.angle_gamma   90.00
#
_symmetry.space_group_name_H-M   'P 1'
#
loop_
_entity.id
_entity.type
_entity.pdbx_description
1 polymer ?
#
loop_
_entity_poly.entity_id
_entity_poly.type
_entity_poly.pdbx_seq_one_letter_code
_entity_poly.pdbx_strand_id
1 'polypeptide(L)' 'MNIYLAEQERIRVLNGEDVFAIMQKVLLSENKIDRDKEHFQIVGIDADSRILFIELVVFGASPPLLSSPWKRSG' A
#
# COMPACT_ATOMS: atom_id res chain seq x y z
N MET A 1 -4.68 -1.49 8.06
CA MET A 1 -6.04 -2.05 7.93
C MET A 1 -5.90 -3.49 7.48
N ASN A 2 -6.57 -4.45 8.13
CA ASN A 2 -6.55 -5.86 7.70
C ASN A 2 -7.79 -6.14 6.85
N ILE A 3 -7.58 -6.58 5.60
CA ILE A 3 -8.65 -6.97 4.68
C ILE A 3 -8.65 -8.49 4.61
N TYR A 4 -9.71 -9.13 5.12
CA TYR A 4 -9.91 -10.58 5.03
C TYR A 4 -10.89 -10.87 3.87
N LEU A 5 -10.46 -11.67 2.89
CA LEU A 5 -11.29 -12.07 1.74
C LEU A 5 -12.09 -13.35 2.08
N ALA A 6 -13.36 -13.42 1.67
CA ALA A 6 -14.16 -14.64 1.78
C ALA A 6 -13.62 -15.74 0.85
N GLU A 7 -13.86 -17.01 1.17
CA GLU A 7 -13.27 -18.16 0.47
C GLU A 7 -13.69 -18.24 -1.02
N GLN A 8 -14.92 -17.77 -1.34
CA GLN A 8 -15.42 -17.66 -2.70
C GLN A 8 -14.87 -16.43 -3.46
N GLU A 9 -14.28 -15.47 -2.76
CA GLU A 9 -13.71 -14.23 -3.31
C GLU A 9 -12.18 -14.26 -3.38
N ARG A 10 -11.57 -15.43 -3.14
CA ARG A 10 -10.13 -15.63 -3.26
C ARG A 10 -9.68 -15.39 -4.71
N ILE A 11 -9.18 -14.19 -4.97
CA ILE A 11 -8.66 -13.77 -6.27
C ILE A 11 -7.47 -14.66 -6.61
N ARG A 12 -7.58 -15.37 -7.74
CA ARG A 12 -6.46 -16.11 -8.32
C ARG A 12 -5.56 -15.14 -9.08
N VAL A 13 -4.28 -15.12 -8.71
CA VAL A 13 -3.22 -14.37 -9.38
C VAL A 13 -2.66 -15.25 -10.50
N LEU A 14 -2.82 -14.81 -11.74
CA LEU A 14 -2.29 -15.50 -12.90
C LEU A 14 -0.94 -14.93 -13.31
N ASN A 15 -0.74 -13.62 -13.11
CA ASN A 15 0.49 -12.93 -13.49
C ASN A 15 0.77 -11.69 -12.62
N GLY A 16 1.85 -10.96 -12.96
CA GLY A 16 2.23 -9.74 -12.25
C GLY A 16 1.26 -8.56 -12.45
N GLU A 17 0.47 -8.53 -13.52
CA GLU A 17 -0.53 -7.48 -13.75
C GLU A 17 -1.69 -7.61 -12.75
N ASP A 18 -2.07 -8.84 -12.41
CA ASP A 18 -3.09 -9.09 -11.36
C ASP A 18 -2.60 -8.56 -10.01
N VAL A 19 -1.34 -8.81 -9.66
CA VAL A 19 -0.72 -8.29 -8.44
C VAL A 19 -0.73 -6.76 -8.46
N PHE A 20 -0.30 -6.14 -9.56
CA PHE A 20 -0.28 -4.69 -9.72
C PHE A 20 -1.68 -4.08 -9.56
N ALA A 21 -2.71 -4.65 -10.20
CA ALA A 21 -4.08 -4.17 -10.12
C ALA A 21 -4.63 -4.22 -8.68
N ILE A 22 -4.23 -5.24 -7.92
CA ILE A 22 -4.63 -5.40 -6.52
C ILE A 22 -3.88 -4.41 -5.64
N MET A 23 -2.57 -4.25 -5.80
CA MET A 23 -1.77 -3.25 -5.08
C MET A 23 -2.31 -1.84 -5.32
N GLN A 24 -2.68 -1.52 -6.57
CA GLN A 24 -3.27 -0.22 -6.93
C GLN A 24 -4.61 0.01 -6.24
N LYS A 25 -5.49 -1.00 -6.15
CA LYS A 25 -6.76 -0.88 -5.41
C LYS A 25 -6.53 -0.63 -3.91
N VAL A 26 -5.55 -1.30 -3.31
CA VAL A 26 -5.18 -1.09 -1.90
C VAL A 26 -4.66 0.34 -1.70
N LEU A 27 -3.73 0.81 -2.54
CA LEU A 27 -3.20 2.17 -2.47
C LEU A 27 -4.30 3.24 -2.64
N LEU A 28 -5.24 3.01 -3.57
CA LEU A 28 -6.39 3.90 -3.78
C LEU A 28 -7.42 3.88 -2.65
N SER A 29 -7.33 2.95 -1.71
CA SER A 29 -8.15 2.94 -0.49
C SER A 29 -7.55 3.80 0.63
N GLU A 30 -6.26 4.13 0.55
CA GLU A 30 -5.58 4.94 1.54
C GLU A 30 -5.91 6.43 1.43
N ASN A 31 -5.66 7.17 2.52
CA ASN A 31 -5.81 8.61 2.55
C ASN A 31 -4.78 9.28 1.64
N LYS A 32 -5.14 10.41 1.03
CA LYS A 32 -4.34 11.04 -0.04
C LYS A 32 -2.90 11.36 0.40
N ILE A 33 -2.71 11.71 1.66
CA ILE A 33 -1.39 12.05 2.25
C ILE A 33 -0.51 10.80 2.40
N ASP A 34 -1.13 9.65 2.67
CA ASP A 34 -0.39 8.40 2.89
C ASP A 34 0.05 7.78 1.57
N ARG A 35 -0.71 7.97 0.48
CA ARG A 35 -0.39 7.48 -0.87
C ARG A 35 0.95 7.93 -1.44
N ASP A 36 1.46 9.08 -1.00
CA ASP A 36 2.74 9.63 -1.46
C ASP A 36 3.95 9.03 -0.71
N LYS A 37 3.72 8.20 0.31
CA LYS A 37 4.78 7.49 1.05
C LYS A 37 5.29 6.29 0.27
N GLU A 38 6.40 5.72 0.72
CA GLU A 38 6.88 4.44 0.21
C GLU A 38 6.02 3.31 0.78
N HIS A 39 5.41 2.51 -0.10
CA HIS A 39 4.56 1.39 0.30
C HIS A 39 5.28 0.09 -0.04
N PHE A 40 5.52 -0.73 0.97
CA PHE A 40 5.96 -2.10 0.80
C PHE A 40 4.79 -3.03 1.11
N GLN A 41 4.44 -3.93 0.20
CA GLN A 41 3.33 -4.86 0.39
C GLN A 41 3.83 -6.29 0.31
N ILE A 42 3.42 -7.11 1.27
CA ILE A 42 3.66 -8.55 1.28
C ILE A 42 2.36 -9.23 0.88
N VAL A 43 2.39 -10.01 -0.19
CA VAL A 43 1.25 -10.80 -0.66
C VAL A 43 1.51 -12.27 -0.37
N GLY A 44 0.71 -12.86 0.51
CA GLY A 44 0.72 -14.30 0.75
C GLY A 44 -0.16 -15.02 -0.26
N ILE A 45 0.39 -16.02 -0.97
CA ILE A 45 -0.35 -16.85 -1.93
C ILE A 45 -0.32 -18.32 -1.52
N ASP A 46 -1.37 -19.06 -1.88
CA ASP A 46 -1.40 -20.52 -1.75
C ASP A 46 -0.79 -21.24 -2.98
N ALA A 47 -0.77 -22.58 -2.93
CA ALA A 47 -0.23 -23.42 -4.01
C ALA A 47 -1.03 -23.33 -5.32
N ASP A 48 -2.26 -22.82 -5.29
CA ASP A 48 -3.12 -22.62 -6.47
C ASP A 48 -3.05 -21.17 -7.00
N SER A 49 -2.11 -20.39 -6.48
CA SER A 49 -1.91 -18.96 -6.76
C SER A 49 -3.08 -18.08 -6.30
N ARG A 50 -3.78 -18.44 -5.22
CA ARG A 50 -4.83 -17.59 -4.65
C ARG A 50 -4.30 -16.76 -3.51
N ILE A 51 -4.75 -15.51 -3.43
CA ILE A 51 -4.36 -14.62 -2.35
C ILE A 51 -4.95 -15.09 -1.02
N LEU A 52 -4.08 -15.26 -0.04
CA LEU A 52 -4.43 -15.56 1.35
C LEU A 52 -4.56 -14.28 2.17
N PHE A 53 -3.62 -13.36 2.01
CA PHE A 53 -3.61 -12.07 2.68
C PHE A 53 -2.70 -11.07 1.96
N ILE A 54 -2.91 -9.79 2.25
CA ILE A 54 -2.03 -8.69 1.84
C ILE A 54 -1.71 -7.90 3.10
N GLU A 55 -0.44 -7.82 3.45
CA GLU A 55 0.04 -6.98 4.54
C GLU A 55 0.71 -5.74 3.95
N LEU A 56 0.23 -4.57 4.37
CA LEU A 56 0.78 -3.28 4.00
C LEU A 56 1.77 -2.83 5.06
N VAL A 57 3.03 -2.70 4.65
CA VAL A 57 4.11 -2.09 5.43
C VAL A 57 4.43 -0.74 4.79
N VAL A 58 3.89 0.33 5.37
CA VAL A 58 4.20 1.69 4.93
C VAL A 58 5.52 2.12 5.56
N PHE A 59 6.49 2.54 4.73
CA PHE A 59 7.72 3.16 5.20
C PHE A 59 7.57 4.68 5.05
N GLY A 60 7.55 5.41 6.17
CA GLY A 60 7.35 6.85 6.12
C GLY A 60 7.83 7.59 7.37
N ALA A 61 9.06 8.09 7.31
CA ALA A 61 9.41 9.31 8.01
C ALA A 61 9.02 10.50 7.10
N SER A 62 7.95 11.20 7.45
CA SER A 62 7.75 12.56 6.96
C SER A 62 8.65 13.48 7.80
N PRO A 63 9.56 14.27 7.22
CA PRO A 63 10.15 15.37 7.97
C PRO A 63 9.01 16.31 8.38
N PRO A 64 8.81 16.60 9.67
CA PRO A 64 7.83 17.60 10.06
C PRO A 64 8.33 18.95 9.53
N LEU A 65 7.49 19.60 8.73
CA LEU A 65 7.39 21.05 8.60
C LEU A 65 8.71 21.82 8.78
N LEU A 66 9.48 21.99 7.71
CA LEU A 66 10.36 23.17 7.57
C LEU A 66 9.97 23.98 6.33
N SER A 67 8.69 24.32 6.27
CA SER A 67 8.23 25.52 5.57
C SER A 67 7.74 26.53 6.61
N SER A 68 8.63 26.95 7.52
CA SER A 68 8.46 28.20 8.25
C SER A 68 9.32 29.28 7.55
N PRO A 69 8.69 30.40 7.13
CA PRO A 69 9.40 31.54 6.57
C PRO A 69 10.15 32.27 7.70
N TRP A 70 11.23 32.98 7.35
CA TRP A 70 11.97 33.96 8.15
C TRP A 70 13.23 33.49 8.94
N LYS A 71 14.41 33.73 8.36
CA LYS A 71 15.44 34.63 8.94
C LYS A 71 16.45 35.10 7.89
N ARG A 72 16.12 36.19 7.18
CA ARG A 72 17.13 37.14 6.68
C ARG A 72 16.75 38.52 7.18
N SER A 73 17.28 38.85 8.36
CA SER A 73 17.45 40.22 8.82
C SER A 73 18.88 40.59 8.46
N GLY A 74 19.04 41.37 7.38
CA GLY A 74 20.20 42.24 7.21
C GLY A 74 20.12 43.45 8.12
#